data_AF-A0A971GKK6-F1
#
_entry.id   AF-A0A971GKK6-F1
#
_cell.length_a   1.000
_cell.length_b   1.000
_cell.length_c   1.000
_cell.angle_alpha   90.00
_cell.angle_beta   90.00
_cell.angle_gamma   90.00
#
_symmetry.space_group_name_H-M   'P 1'
#
loop_
_entity.id
_entity.type
_entity.pdbx_description
1 polymer ?
#
loop_
_entity_poly.entity_id
_entity_poly.type
_entity_poly.pdbx_seq_one_letter_code
_entity_poly.pdbx_strand_id
1 'polypeptide(L)'
;MKHFALVFVMSLFVILYVWQNIEIMKIKLEYKKMVRAEHVLAESNAKLLYGLEKLRNFGSMESNASRHGLSVIKPSDVIVVKDDTGKVKENDKEDK
;
A
#
# COMPACT_ATOMS: atom_id res chain seq x y z
N MET A 1 -23.12 -14.69 60.52
CA MET A 1 -23.09 -13.48 59.66
C MET A 1 -21.70 -13.21 59.07
N LYS A 2 -20.63 -13.08 59.88
CA LYS A 2 -19.27 -12.76 59.38
C LYS A 2 -18.70 -13.77 58.36
N HIS A 3 -18.88 -15.07 58.59
CA HIS A 3 -18.39 -16.10 57.66
C HIS A 3 -19.15 -16.11 56.32
N PHE A 4 -20.45 -15.78 56.33
CA PHE A 4 -21.25 -15.72 55.11
C PHE A 4 -20.81 -14.57 54.19
N ALA A 5 -20.54 -13.39 54.78
CA ALA A 5 -20.00 -12.25 54.04
C ALA A 5 -18.64 -12.57 53.40
N LEU A 6 -17.77 -13.30 54.11
CA LEU A 6 -16.45 -13.69 53.59
C LEU A 6 -16.56 -14.64 52.40
N VAL A 7 -17.43 -15.66 52.49
CA VAL A 7 -17.69 -16.59 51.39
C VAL A 7 -18.29 -15.87 50.18
N PHE A 8 -19.22 -14.94 50.41
CA PHE A 8 -19.84 -14.15 49.35
C PHE A 8 -18.83 -13.27 48.60
N VAL A 9 -17.94 -12.58 49.33
CA VAL A 9 -16.87 -11.75 48.74
C VAL A 9 -15.90 -12.61 47.93
N MET A 10 -15.52 -13.78 48.44
CA MET A 10 -14.65 -14.71 47.70
C MET A 10 -15.32 -15.22 46.42
N SER A 11 -16.61 -15.55 46.47
CA SER A 11 -17.37 -15.98 45.29
C SER A 11 -17.48 -14.88 44.23
N LEU A 12 -17.74 -13.63 44.66
CA LEU A 12 -17.76 -12.47 43.75
C LEU A 12 -16.40 -12.25 43.08
N PHE A 13 -15.31 -12.42 43.82
CA PHE A 13 -13.97 -12.24 43.29
C PHE A 13 -13.66 -13.25 42.17
N VAL A 14 -14.06 -14.50 42.33
CA VAL A 14 -13.89 -15.54 41.29
C VAL A 14 -14.69 -15.21 40.04
N ILE A 15 -15.95 -14.75 40.21
CA ILE A 15 -16.80 -14.37 39.07
C ILE A 15 -16.20 -13.19 38.31
N LEU A 16 -15.78 -12.15 39.03
CA LEU A 16 -15.13 -10.98 38.43
C LEU A 16 -13.81 -11.33 37.75
N TYR A 17 -13.01 -12.23 38.33
CA TYR A 17 -11.77 -12.68 37.75
C TYR A 17 -11.98 -13.38 36.39
N VAL A 18 -12.95 -14.29 36.32
CA VAL A 18 -13.30 -14.98 35.06
C VAL A 18 -13.83 -13.98 34.04
N TRP A 19 -14.65 -13.03 34.47
CA TRP A 19 -15.17 -11.96 33.60
C TRP A 19 -14.04 -11.11 33.01
N GLN A 20 -13.12 -10.61 33.85
CA GLN A 20 -11.96 -9.83 33.42
C GLN A 20 -11.10 -10.59 32.42
N ASN A 21 -10.94 -11.91 32.60
CA ASN A 21 -10.17 -12.74 31.67
C ASN A 21 -10.78 -12.75 30.27
N ILE A 22 -12.11 -12.92 30.18
CA ILE A 22 -12.84 -12.89 28.91
C ILE A 22 -12.77 -11.50 28.26
N GLU A 23 -12.89 -10.45 29.06
CA GLU A 23 -12.87 -9.06 28.58
C GLU A 23 -11.50 -8.67 28.01
N ILE A 24 -10.41 -9.04 28.69
CA ILE A 24 -9.04 -8.86 28.19
C ILE A 24 -8.86 -9.60 26.86
N MET A 25 -9.41 -10.81 26.74
CA MET A 25 -9.35 -11.58 25.49
C MET A 25 -10.07 -10.86 24.34
N LYS A 26 -11.27 -10.29 24.58
CA LYS A 26 -12.01 -9.52 23.57
C LYS A 26 -11.23 -8.29 23.10
N ILE A 27 -10.71 -7.50 24.05
CA ILE A 27 -9.93 -6.30 23.74
C ILE A 27 -8.71 -6.65 22.89
N LYS A 28 -8.01 -7.74 23.22
CA LYS A 28 -6.85 -8.22 22.45
C LYS A 28 -7.21 -8.59 21.01
N LEU A 29 -8.40 -9.15 20.80
CA LEU A 29 -8.88 -9.56 19.48
C LEU A 29 -9.25 -8.34 18.64
N GLU A 30 -9.94 -7.36 19.22
CA GLU A 30 -10.27 -6.10 18.56
C GLU A 30 -9.03 -5.28 18.22
N TYR A 31 -8.05 -5.22 19.13
CA TYR A 31 -6.76 -4.59 18.86
C TYR A 31 -6.05 -5.21 17.65
N LYS A 32 -5.99 -6.55 17.59
CA LYS A 32 -5.39 -7.25 16.43
C LYS A 32 -6.13 -6.96 15.12
N LYS A 33 -7.46 -6.82 15.15
CA LYS A 33 -8.24 -6.46 13.96
C LYS A 33 -7.91 -5.03 13.51
N MET A 34 -7.85 -4.09 14.44
CA MET A 34 -7.51 -2.69 14.13
C MET A 34 -6.09 -2.55 13.58
N VAL A 35 -5.10 -3.23 14.16
CA VAL A 35 -3.71 -3.20 13.66
C VAL A 35 -3.62 -3.75 12.23
N ARG A 36 -4.36 -4.81 11.89
CA ARG A 36 -4.40 -5.31 10.50
C ARG A 36 -5.05 -4.29 9.56
N ALA A 37 -6.14 -3.66 9.98
CA ALA A 37 -6.80 -2.63 9.18
C ALA A 37 -5.88 -1.42 8.95
N GLU A 38 -5.14 -1.00 9.97
CA GLU A 38 -4.14 0.07 9.89
C GLU A 38 -3.04 -0.28 8.90
N HIS A 39 -2.50 -1.50 8.95
CA HIS A 39 -1.46 -1.93 8.01
C HIS A 39 -1.96 -1.94 6.56
N VAL A 40 -3.19 -2.42 6.31
CA VAL A 40 -3.78 -2.42 4.97
C VAL A 40 -4.01 -1.00 4.46
N LEU A 41 -4.45 -0.10 5.33
CA LEU A 41 -4.60 1.32 5.01
C LEU A 41 -3.26 1.99 4.70
N ALA A 42 -2.24 1.72 5.51
CA ALA A 42 -0.89 2.27 5.33
C ALA A 42 -0.29 1.82 3.99
N GLU A 43 -0.42 0.54 3.63
CA GLU A 43 0.05 0.01 2.36
C GLU A 43 -0.69 0.64 1.17
N SER A 44 -2.01 0.80 1.28
CA SER A 44 -2.83 1.44 0.26
C SER A 44 -2.46 2.91 0.08
N ASN A 45 -2.23 3.61 1.20
CA ASN A 45 -1.80 5.00 1.17
C ASN A 45 -0.41 5.16 0.53
N ALA A 46 0.54 4.28 0.84
CA ALA A 46 1.85 4.28 0.21
C ALA A 46 1.77 4.09 -1.32
N LYS A 47 0.90 3.19 -1.79
CA LYS A 47 0.64 2.99 -3.23
C LYS A 47 0.04 4.23 -3.89
N LEU A 48 -0.92 4.89 -3.23
CA LEU A 48 -1.52 6.13 -3.71
C LEU A 48 -0.49 7.27 -3.78
N LEU A 49 0.31 7.42 -2.73
CA LEU A 49 1.37 8.42 -2.67
C LEU A 49 2.37 8.22 -3.82
N TYR A 50 2.79 6.98 -4.06
CA TYR A 50 3.67 6.63 -5.17
C TYR A 50 3.06 6.98 -6.54
N GLY A 51 1.77 6.66 -6.74
CA GLY A 51 1.07 7.03 -7.98
C GLY A 51 1.02 8.54 -8.19
N LEU A 52 0.75 9.30 -7.14
CA LEU A 52 0.67 10.75 -7.16
C LEU A 52 2.04 11.39 -7.44
N GLU A 53 3.10 10.89 -6.80
CA GLU A 53 4.49 11.30 -7.05
C GLU A 53 4.89 11.06 -8.51
N LYS A 54 4.53 9.89 -9.06
CA LYS A 54 4.78 9.54 -10.46
C LYS A 54 4.06 10.49 -11.41
N LEU A 55 2.77 10.76 -11.19
CA LEU A 55 1.99 11.73 -11.97
C LEU A 55 2.58 13.14 -11.88
N ARG A 56 2.98 13.57 -10.68
CA ARG A 56 3.64 14.87 -10.46
C ARG A 56 4.94 14.98 -11.23
N ASN A 57 5.77 13.94 -11.19
CA ASN A 57 7.03 13.90 -11.93
C ASN A 57 6.82 13.92 -13.43
N PHE A 58 5.82 13.18 -13.95
CA PHE A 58 5.45 13.25 -15.37
C PHE A 58 5.02 14.66 -15.78
N GLY A 59 4.14 15.31 -15.02
CA GLY A 59 3.72 16.68 -15.31
C GLY A 59 4.88 17.68 -15.25
N SER A 60 5.81 17.49 -14.30
CA SER A 60 7.03 18.30 -14.23
C SER A 60 7.95 18.07 -15.43
N MET A 61 8.11 16.82 -15.86
CA MET A 61 8.90 16.46 -17.04
C MET A 61 8.30 17.03 -18.33
N GLU A 62 6.98 16.94 -18.50
CA GLU A 62 6.27 17.47 -19.65
C GLU A 62 6.34 19.01 -19.70
N SER A 63 6.19 19.68 -18.55
CA SER A 63 6.37 21.13 -18.46
C SER A 63 7.81 21.55 -18.79
N ASN A 64 8.81 20.79 -18.33
CA ASN A 64 10.21 21.07 -18.63
C ASN A 64 10.54 20.81 -20.10
N ALA A 65 10.03 19.72 -20.69
CA ALA A 65 10.18 19.41 -22.10
C ALA A 65 9.54 20.49 -22.98
N SER A 66 8.30 20.90 -22.65
CA SER A 66 7.59 21.98 -23.34
C SER A 66 8.34 23.32 -23.28
N ARG A 67 8.92 23.67 -22.13
CA ARG A 67 9.78 24.85 -21.97
C ARG A 67 11.04 24.82 -22.85
N HIS A 68 11.54 23.63 -23.17
CA HIS A 68 12.69 23.44 -24.07
C HIS A 68 12.26 23.15 -25.52
N GLY A 69 10.99 23.34 -25.86
CA GLY A 69 10.46 23.13 -27.22
C GLY A 69 10.38 21.66 -27.64
N LEU A 70 10.54 20.73 -26.69
CA LEU A 70 10.45 19.29 -26.92
C LEU A 70 9.01 18.84 -26.70
N SER A 71 8.39 18.28 -27.74
CA SER A 71 7.04 17.70 -27.68
C SER A 71 7.13 16.21 -27.35
N VAL A 72 6.19 15.71 -26.54
CA VAL A 72 6.04 14.28 -26.26
C VAL A 72 5.66 13.57 -27.57
N ILE A 73 6.51 12.68 -28.05
CA ILE A 73 6.23 11.84 -29.23
C ILE A 73 5.11 10.89 -28.85
N LYS A 74 3.92 11.08 -29.44
CA LYS A 74 2.81 10.13 -29.25
C LYS A 74 3.03 8.93 -30.17
N PRO A 75 2.52 7.73 -29.81
CA PRO A 75 2.57 6.57 -30.71
C PRO A 75 1.93 6.84 -32.08
N SER A 76 1.02 7.81 -32.14
CA SER A 76 0.37 8.32 -33.36
C SER A 76 1.30 9.09 -34.28
N ASP A 77 2.42 9.64 -33.76
CA ASP A 77 3.40 10.43 -34.52
C ASP A 77 4.57 9.56 -35.02
N VAL A 78 4.58 8.27 -34.70
CA VAL A 78 5.62 7.32 -35.12
C VAL A 78 5.22 6.70 -36.45
N ILE A 79 5.74 7.26 -37.54
CA ILE A 79 5.62 6.64 -38.87
C ILE A 79 6.61 5.48 -38.92
N VAL A 80 6.12 4.26 -38.73
CA VAL A 80 6.90 3.05 -38.97
C VAL A 80 7.00 2.85 -40.47
N VAL A 81 8.09 3.33 -41.07
CA VAL A 81 8.43 3.00 -42.45
C VAL A 81 8.90 1.55 -42.48
N LYS A 82 8.02 0.63 -42.90
CA LYS A 82 8.44 -0.70 -43.33
C LYS A 82 9.16 -0.55 -44.66
N ASP A 83 10.47 -0.78 -44.65
CA ASP A 83 11.25 -0.87 -45.87
C ASP A 83 10.94 -2.23 -46.53
N ASP A 84 10.14 -2.22 -47.60
CA ASP A 84 9.81 -3.39 -48.43
C ASP A 84 10.97 -3.74 -49.39
N THR A 85 12.19 -3.76 -48.86
CA THR A 85 13.32 -4.39 -49.54
C THR A 85 13.86 -5.51 -48.67
N GLY A 86 13.52 -6.74 -49.07
CA GLY A 86 13.99 -7.99 -48.48
C GLY A 86 15.50 -8.15 -48.56
N LYS A 87 16.23 -7.46 -47.69
CA LYS A 87 17.60 -7.76 -47.29
C LYS A 87 17.72 -7.49 -45.80
N VAL A 88 17.59 -8.57 -45.04
CA VAL A 88 18.12 -8.67 -43.68
C VAL A 88 19.60 -8.29 -43.76
N LYS A 89 19.93 -7.08 -43.33
CA LYS A 89 21.26 -6.74 -42.85
C LYS A 89 21.24 -6.93 -41.35
N GLU A 90 21.47 -8.18 -40.99
CA GLU A 90 22.17 -8.54 -39.76
C GLU A 90 23.61 -7.98 -39.87
N ASN A 91 24.17 -7.60 -38.73
CA ASN A 91 25.41 -6.83 -38.48
C ASN A 91 25.15 -5.31 -38.29
N ASP A 92 25.56 -4.67 -37.20
CA ASP A 92 26.67 -5.03 -36.31
C ASP A 92 26.73 -4.11 -35.08
N LYS A 93 27.39 -4.60 -34.01
CA LYS A 93 28.07 -3.89 -32.91
C LYS A 93 27.20 -3.46 -31.73
N GLU A 94 27.28 -4.10 -30.56
CA GLU A 94 28.46 -4.31 -29.69
C GLU A 94 29.27 -3.03 -29.45
N ASP A 95 29.36 -2.69 -28.16
CA ASP A 95 30.27 -1.76 -27.49
C ASP A 95 30.08 -0.24 -27.62
N LYS A 96 29.57 0.35 -26.52
CA LYS A 96 30.45 0.96 -25.49
C LYS A 96 29.77 1.10 -24.14
#